data_AF-A0A3M2ZTZ6-F1
#
_entry.id   AF-A0A3M2ZTZ6-F1
#
_cell.length_a   1.000
_cell.length_b   1.000
_cell.length_c   1.000
_cell.angle_alpha   90.00
_cell.angle_beta   90.00
_cell.angle_gamma   90.00
#
_symmetry.space_group_name_H-M   'P 1'
#
loop_
_entity.id
_entity.type
_entity.pdbx_description
1 polymer ?
#
loop_
_entity_poly.entity_id
_entity_poly.type
_entity_poly.pdbx_seq_one_letter_code
_entity_poly.pdbx_strand_id
1 'polypeptide(L)'
;MGDLGNIRQLPLKTLLVQLELRGLIASRYSYFAEYRFKFMLQPHDLMARFEGERREFVQALIDTSSRARTWATVNFDAMYQQYGAERGRVVKALDYFQEKGWIELESKQTTEVYSLLRSDFDLQALSTELYEYFAHHEATEVARIHAMLEVFSSDQCLTHRLARYFGDHNAPGLCGHCSVCHGQVAHLPEPPELEPLPSRDFQQLCGEFIHKHQDYTGQPPSAECLTRFLCGISVPLFTRLKARATRGFAVLEDYPYAQVRAWVQGML
;
A
#
# COMPACT_ATOMS: atom_id res chain seq x y z
N MET A 1 10.94 3.06 -0.95
CA MET A 1 10.49 2.09 -1.97
C MET A 1 9.07 2.32 -2.48
N GLY A 2 8.09 2.68 -1.64
CA GLY A 2 6.70 2.95 -2.11
C GLY A 2 6.55 4.10 -3.11
N ASP A 3 7.53 5.00 -3.19
CA ASP A 3 7.52 6.12 -4.14
C ASP A 3 8.01 5.78 -5.57
N LEU A 4 8.57 4.59 -5.80
CA LEU A 4 9.07 4.20 -7.13
C LEU A 4 8.05 3.38 -7.95
N GLY A 5 6.98 2.86 -7.32
CA GLY A 5 5.95 2.08 -7.98
C GLY A 5 4.54 2.61 -7.68
N ASN A 6 3.60 2.44 -8.61
CA ASN A 6 2.18 2.77 -8.41
C ASN A 6 1.46 1.71 -7.54
N ILE A 7 2.02 1.39 -6.37
CA ILE A 7 1.53 0.34 -5.46
C ILE A 7 1.37 0.89 -4.04
N ARG A 8 0.23 0.60 -3.40
CA ARG A 8 0.00 0.99 -2.00
C ARG A 8 0.85 0.14 -1.06
N GLN A 9 1.13 0.65 0.14
CA GLN A 9 2.01 -0.01 1.12
C GLN A 9 1.56 -1.42 1.52
N LEU A 10 0.27 -1.61 1.79
CA LEU A 10 -0.23 -2.92 2.23
C LEU A 10 -0.09 -3.99 1.12
N PRO A 11 -0.55 -3.76 -0.13
CA PRO A 11 -0.26 -4.66 -1.24
C PRO A 11 1.24 -4.91 -1.49
N LEU A 12 2.08 -3.89 -1.33
CA LEU A 12 3.53 -4.06 -1.46
C LEU A 12 4.09 -5.04 -0.42
N LYS A 13 3.62 -4.95 0.84
CA LYS A 13 4.00 -5.93 1.88
C LYS A 13 3.54 -7.34 1.54
N THR A 14 2.31 -7.50 1.04
CA THR A 14 1.82 -8.80 0.59
C THR A 14 2.69 -9.37 -0.52
N LEU A 15 3.08 -8.56 -1.51
CA LEU A 15 4.00 -8.96 -2.57
C LEU A 15 5.36 -9.41 -2.02
N LEU A 16 5.94 -8.67 -1.07
CA LEU A 16 7.21 -9.01 -0.44
C LEU A 16 7.12 -10.35 0.32
N VAL A 17 6.04 -10.58 1.08
CA VAL A 17 5.79 -11.87 1.73
C VAL A 17 5.66 -13.00 0.71
N GLN A 18 4.99 -12.77 -0.41
CA GLN A 18 4.85 -13.79 -1.48
C GLN A 18 6.19 -14.14 -2.14
N LEU A 19 7.11 -13.18 -2.26
CA LEU A 19 8.48 -13.42 -2.72
C LEU A 19 9.30 -14.19 -1.67
N GLU A 20 9.11 -13.90 -0.39
CA GLU A 20 9.77 -14.60 0.72
C GLU A 20 9.30 -16.06 0.83
N LEU A 21 7.99 -16.32 0.73
CA LEU A 21 7.43 -17.69 0.70
C LEU A 21 7.95 -18.53 -0.48
N ARG A 22 8.31 -17.89 -1.59
CA ARG A 22 8.96 -18.53 -2.74
C ARG A 22 10.48 -18.70 -2.57
N GLY A 23 11.04 -18.26 -1.45
CA GLY A 23 12.46 -18.36 -1.13
C GLY A 23 13.34 -17.43 -1.99
N LEU A 24 12.77 -16.37 -2.57
CA LEU A 24 13.51 -15.43 -3.42
C LEU A 24 14.19 -14.33 -2.60
N ILE A 25 13.52 -13.89 -1.54
CA ILE A 25 14.03 -12.89 -0.61
C ILE A 25 13.89 -13.39 0.83
N ALA A 26 14.60 -12.76 1.75
CA ALA A 26 14.38 -12.93 3.19
C ALA A 26 14.41 -11.58 3.89
N SER A 27 13.50 -11.39 4.84
CA SER A 27 13.57 -10.27 5.78
C SER A 27 14.81 -10.41 6.67
N ARG A 28 15.59 -9.34 6.79
CA ARG A 28 16.82 -9.31 7.60
C ARG A 28 16.59 -8.62 8.92
N TYR A 29 16.31 -7.32 8.85
CA TYR A 29 16.03 -6.48 9.99
C TYR A 29 15.18 -5.31 9.56
N SER A 30 14.41 -4.80 10.51
CA SER A 30 13.70 -3.54 10.39
C SER A 30 14.49 -2.47 11.11
N TYR A 31 14.72 -1.33 10.47
CA TYR A 31 15.33 -0.17 11.09
C TYR A 31 14.48 1.07 10.86
N PHE A 32 14.57 2.06 11.75
CA PHE A 32 13.91 3.34 11.51
C PHE A 32 14.69 4.12 10.45
N ALA A 33 14.06 4.45 9.33
CA ALA A 33 14.63 5.17 8.20
C ALA A 33 15.11 6.56 8.62
N GLU A 34 14.30 7.24 9.44
CA GLU A 34 14.53 8.60 9.87
C GLU A 34 14.77 8.65 11.38
N TYR A 35 15.89 9.25 11.76
CA TYR A 35 16.16 9.61 13.16
C TYR A 35 16.14 11.12 13.25
N ARG A 36 15.36 11.63 14.20
CA ARG A 36 15.30 13.05 14.53
C ARG A 36 15.70 13.23 15.97
N PHE A 37 16.44 14.28 16.26
CA PHE A 37 16.80 14.59 17.64
C PHE A 37 16.64 16.08 17.91
N LYS A 38 16.34 16.37 19.17
CA LYS A 38 16.23 17.72 19.71
C LYS A 38 17.27 17.86 20.81
N PHE A 39 18.04 18.93 20.75
CA PHE A 39 19.03 19.23 21.76
C PHE A 39 18.38 19.65 23.07
N MET A 40 18.78 19.03 24.18
CA MET A 40 18.38 19.44 25.54
C MET A 40 19.45 20.30 26.21
N LEU A 41 20.65 20.33 25.62
CA LEU A 41 21.77 21.19 25.99
C LEU A 41 22.38 21.80 24.74
N GLN A 42 23.10 22.91 24.89
CA GLN A 42 23.60 23.63 23.73
C GLN A 42 24.58 22.74 22.94
N PRO A 43 24.63 22.82 21.60
CA PRO A 43 25.51 21.97 20.79
C PRO A 43 27.00 22.03 21.20
N HIS A 44 27.47 23.21 21.63
CA HIS A 44 28.84 23.38 22.12
C HIS A 44 29.10 22.62 23.43
N ASP A 45 28.11 22.57 24.34
CA ASP A 45 28.17 21.80 25.58
C ASP A 45 28.18 20.29 25.31
N LEU A 46 27.47 19.85 24.25
CA LEU A 46 27.50 18.45 23.83
C LEU A 46 28.89 18.07 23.36
N MET A 47 29.50 18.88 22.51
CA MET A 47 30.84 18.63 21.97
C MET A 47 31.92 18.68 23.06
N ALA A 48 31.80 19.58 24.03
CA ALA A 48 32.75 19.73 25.12
C ALA A 48 32.85 18.49 26.02
N ARG A 49 31.88 17.57 25.94
CA ARG A 49 31.87 16.29 26.67
C ARG A 49 32.71 15.19 26.00
N PHE A 50 33.30 15.46 24.84
CA PHE A 50 34.09 14.50 24.08
C PHE A 50 35.47 15.07 23.74
N GLU A 51 36.44 14.17 23.57
CA GLU A 51 37.82 14.50 23.20
C GLU A 51 38.27 13.65 21.99
N GLY A 52 39.24 14.17 21.23
CA GLY A 52 39.82 13.51 20.06
C GLY A 52 38.78 13.12 18.99
N GLU A 53 38.93 11.92 18.44
CA GLU A 53 38.08 11.37 17.36
C GLU A 53 36.57 11.42 17.70
N ARG A 54 36.19 11.23 18.98
CA ARG A 54 34.78 11.27 19.38
C ARG A 54 34.18 12.67 19.26
N ARG A 55 34.97 13.71 19.52
CA ARG A 55 34.53 15.09 19.38
C ARG A 55 34.32 15.44 17.91
N GLU A 56 35.24 15.01 17.04
CA GLU A 56 35.13 15.17 15.59
C GLU A 56 33.89 14.44 15.04
N PHE A 57 33.62 13.23 15.51
CA PHE A 57 32.41 12.49 15.15
C PHE A 57 31.11 13.21 15.56
N VAL A 58 31.07 13.78 16.77
CA VAL A 58 29.90 14.54 17.25
C VAL A 58 29.70 15.81 16.45
N GLN A 59 30.79 16.54 16.16
CA GLN A 59 30.76 17.71 15.28
C GLN A 59 30.18 17.34 13.90
N ALA A 60 30.69 16.28 13.29
CA ALA A 60 30.22 15.75 12.01
C ALA A 60 28.72 15.44 12.02
N LEU A 61 28.23 14.77 13.07
CA LEU A 61 26.82 14.45 13.22
C LEU A 61 25.95 15.71 13.31
N ILE A 62 26.41 16.74 14.01
CA ILE A 62 25.69 18.02 14.14
C ILE A 62 25.65 18.76 12.80
N ASP A 63 26.79 18.82 12.10
CA ASP A 63 26.94 19.60 10.85
C ASP A 63 26.23 18.96 9.66
N THR A 64 26.23 17.63 9.60
CA THR A 64 25.56 16.89 8.52
C THR A 64 24.05 16.79 8.71
N SER A 65 23.55 16.96 9.95
CA SER A 65 22.13 16.87 10.26
C SER A 65 21.38 18.12 9.82
N SER A 66 20.25 17.94 9.14
CA SER A 66 19.41 19.05 8.69
C SER A 66 18.53 19.57 9.83
N ARG A 67 18.76 20.83 10.24
CA ARG A 67 18.03 21.44 11.36
C ARG A 67 16.73 22.08 10.89
N ALA A 68 15.60 21.61 11.42
CA ALA A 68 14.34 22.35 11.46
C ALA A 68 14.23 23.12 12.79
N ARG A 69 13.14 23.88 13.01
CA ARG A 69 12.94 24.76 14.19
C ARG A 69 13.35 24.13 15.52
N THR A 70 12.82 22.96 15.83
CA THR A 70 13.01 22.32 17.15
C THR A 70 13.74 20.97 17.05
N TRP A 71 13.77 20.36 15.87
CA TRP A 71 14.27 19.02 15.63
C TRP A 71 15.29 19.04 14.49
N ALA A 72 16.40 18.32 14.66
CA ALA A 72 17.36 18.02 13.61
C ALA A 72 17.10 16.61 13.06
N THR A 73 17.16 16.42 11.75
CA THR A 73 17.07 15.10 11.10
C THR A 73 18.48 14.62 10.75
N VAL A 74 18.80 13.39 11.15
CA VAL A 74 20.11 12.78 10.94
C VAL A 74 20.31 12.45 9.47
N ASN A 75 21.43 12.89 8.88
CA ASN A 75 21.80 12.54 7.52
C ASN A 75 22.83 11.40 7.51
N PHE A 76 22.34 10.17 7.44
CA PHE A 76 23.19 8.99 7.45
C PHE A 76 24.09 8.87 6.21
N ASP A 77 23.61 9.33 5.05
CA ASP A 77 24.39 9.27 3.81
C ASP A 77 25.59 10.21 3.87
N ALA A 78 25.40 11.44 4.38
CA ALA A 78 26.50 12.38 4.58
C ALA A 78 27.50 11.88 5.63
N MET A 79 27.02 11.28 6.73
CA MET A 79 27.88 10.67 7.75
C MET A 79 28.72 9.52 7.16
N TYR A 80 28.13 8.68 6.31
CA TYR A 80 28.85 7.59 5.67
C TYR A 80 29.85 8.10 4.63
N GLN A 81 29.45 9.02 3.74
CA GLN A 81 30.32 9.51 2.66
C GLN A 81 31.48 10.37 3.16
N GLN A 82 31.26 11.22 4.16
CA GLN A 82 32.28 12.17 4.62
C GLN A 82 33.17 11.59 5.72
N TYR A 83 32.63 10.69 6.56
CA TYR A 83 33.31 10.21 7.77
C TYR A 83 33.42 8.69 7.84
N GLY A 84 32.98 7.95 6.80
CA GLY A 84 32.97 6.48 6.81
C GLY A 84 32.11 5.89 7.94
N ALA A 85 31.22 6.70 8.53
CA ALA A 85 30.48 6.32 9.71
C ALA A 85 29.32 5.40 9.34
N GLU A 86 29.46 4.11 9.66
CA GLU A 86 28.37 3.17 9.51
C GLU A 86 27.15 3.58 10.34
N ARG A 87 25.95 3.34 9.80
CA ARG A 87 24.67 3.66 10.45
C ARG A 87 24.61 3.20 11.91
N GLY A 88 25.10 2.00 12.20
CA GLY A 88 25.10 1.44 13.56
C GLY A 88 25.91 2.26 14.56
N ARG A 89 27.01 2.89 14.14
CA ARG A 89 27.82 3.79 14.98
C ARG A 89 27.05 5.07 15.31
N VAL A 90 26.37 5.65 14.31
CA VAL A 90 25.56 6.87 14.48
C VAL A 90 24.38 6.62 15.42
N VAL A 91 23.64 5.51 15.23
CA VAL A 91 22.51 5.15 16.10
C VAL A 91 22.96 4.93 17.54
N LYS A 92 24.04 4.16 17.77
CA LYS A 92 24.61 3.96 19.12
C LYS A 92 24.99 5.27 19.81
N ALA A 93 25.52 6.24 19.07
CA ALA A 93 25.86 7.55 19.63
C ALA A 93 24.60 8.34 20.03
N LEU A 94 23.57 8.35 19.19
CA LEU A 94 22.29 8.99 19.49
C LEU A 94 21.60 8.36 20.71
N ASP A 95 21.55 7.03 20.77
CA ASP A 95 21.00 6.29 21.91
C ASP A 95 21.76 6.68 23.20
N TYR A 96 23.10 6.72 23.15
CA TYR A 96 23.91 7.16 24.27
C TYR A 96 23.61 8.61 24.70
N PHE A 97 23.44 9.54 23.76
CA PHE A 97 23.09 10.94 24.10
C PHE A 97 21.70 11.04 24.73
N GLN A 98 20.75 10.22 24.27
CA GLN A 98 19.41 10.14 24.85
C GLN A 98 19.45 9.56 26.27
N GLU A 99 20.17 8.46 26.49
CA GLU A 99 20.35 7.85 27.82
C GLU A 99 20.94 8.85 28.83
N LYS A 100 21.82 9.74 28.38
CA LYS A 100 22.40 10.81 29.19
C LYS A 100 21.51 12.05 29.33
N GLY A 101 20.35 12.07 28.65
CA GLY A 101 19.41 13.18 28.65
C GLY A 101 19.91 14.43 27.91
N TRP A 102 20.91 14.28 27.04
CA TRP A 102 21.51 15.40 26.30
C TRP A 102 20.71 15.75 25.04
N ILE A 103 20.00 14.77 24.51
CA ILE A 103 19.06 14.93 23.41
C ILE A 103 17.76 14.21 23.75
N GLU A 104 16.68 14.67 23.12
CA GLU A 104 15.44 13.93 22.96
C GLU A 104 15.47 13.31 21.55
N LEU A 105 15.31 11.99 21.44
CA LEU A 105 15.39 11.26 20.17
C LEU A 105 13.99 10.79 19.74
N GLU A 106 13.70 10.91 18.46
CA GLU A 106 12.49 10.41 17.82
C GLU A 106 12.88 9.59 16.59
N SER A 107 12.46 8.33 16.54
CA SER A 107 12.67 7.45 15.39
C SER A 107 11.39 7.31 14.58
N LYS A 108 11.43 7.66 13.29
CA LYS A 108 10.29 7.65 12.38
C LYS A 108 10.53 6.73 11.18
N GLN A 109 9.42 6.21 10.64
CA GLN A 109 9.35 5.39 9.43
C GLN A 109 10.17 4.09 9.53
N THR A 110 9.53 2.96 9.81
CA THR A 110 10.23 1.67 9.80
C THR A 110 10.49 1.22 8.36
N THR A 111 11.75 1.00 8.01
CA THR A 111 12.20 0.38 6.77
C THR A 111 12.58 -1.07 7.04
N GLU A 112 11.96 -1.98 6.30
CA GLU A 112 12.32 -3.40 6.29
C GLU A 112 13.41 -3.64 5.24
N VAL A 113 14.52 -4.27 5.63
CA VAL A 113 15.60 -4.67 4.73
C VAL A 113 15.37 -6.11 4.32
N TYR A 114 15.37 -6.34 3.00
CA TYR A 114 15.31 -7.67 2.41
C TYR A 114 16.62 -8.00 1.72
N SER A 115 17.10 -9.23 1.89
CA SER A 115 18.21 -9.75 1.07
C SER A 115 17.67 -10.62 -0.04
N LEU A 116 18.24 -10.51 -1.23
CA LEU A 116 18.02 -11.45 -2.32
C LEU A 116 18.72 -12.78 -1.99
N LEU A 117 17.96 -13.87 -1.90
CA LEU A 117 18.50 -15.21 -1.64
C LEU A 117 18.90 -15.93 -2.93
N ARG A 118 18.11 -15.71 -3.98
CA ARG A 118 18.29 -16.28 -5.31
C ARG A 118 18.19 -15.17 -6.34
N SER A 119 19.09 -15.16 -7.31
CA SER A 119 19.09 -14.20 -8.43
C SER A 119 18.97 -14.91 -9.78
N ASP A 120 18.89 -16.24 -9.77
CA ASP A 120 18.84 -17.13 -10.93
C ASP A 120 17.39 -17.44 -11.35
N PHE A 121 16.58 -16.40 -11.54
CA PHE A 121 15.19 -16.55 -11.99
C PHE A 121 14.91 -15.65 -13.19
N ASP A 122 13.95 -16.09 -14.02
CA ASP A 122 13.42 -15.27 -15.10
C ASP A 122 12.46 -14.22 -14.51
N LEU A 123 12.87 -12.95 -14.60
CA LEU A 123 12.10 -11.83 -14.08
C LEU A 123 10.73 -11.69 -14.76
N GLN A 124 10.65 -11.96 -16.05
CA GLN A 124 9.41 -11.81 -16.80
C GLN A 124 8.42 -12.91 -16.43
N ALA A 125 8.88 -14.16 -16.38
CA ALA A 125 8.06 -15.29 -15.95
C ALA A 125 7.55 -15.11 -14.51
N LEU A 126 8.42 -14.67 -13.59
CA LEU A 126 8.04 -14.41 -12.20
C LEU A 126 7.02 -13.26 -12.09
N SER A 127 7.18 -12.19 -12.88
CA SER A 127 6.22 -11.09 -12.90
C SER A 127 4.84 -11.54 -13.36
N THR A 128 4.77 -12.40 -14.39
CA THR A 128 3.51 -12.96 -14.88
C THR A 128 2.87 -13.86 -13.83
N GLU A 129 3.64 -14.76 -13.21
CA GLU A 129 3.13 -15.65 -12.16
C GLU A 129 2.54 -14.87 -10.97
N LEU A 130 3.26 -13.85 -10.50
CA LEU A 130 2.80 -13.01 -9.39
C LEU A 130 1.54 -12.23 -9.78
N TYR A 131 1.48 -11.69 -11.00
CA TYR A 131 0.29 -11.01 -11.49
C TYR A 131 -0.92 -11.94 -11.52
N GLU A 132 -0.78 -13.13 -12.12
CA GLU A 132 -1.84 -14.14 -12.20
C GLU A 132 -2.33 -14.58 -10.82
N TYR A 133 -1.40 -14.79 -9.88
CA TYR A 133 -1.72 -15.10 -8.49
C TYR A 133 -2.62 -14.03 -7.85
N PHE A 134 -2.26 -12.74 -7.97
CA PHE A 134 -3.05 -11.66 -7.40
C PHE A 134 -4.38 -11.45 -8.14
N ALA A 135 -4.41 -11.61 -9.47
CA ALA A 135 -5.64 -11.52 -10.26
C ALA A 135 -6.62 -12.65 -9.91
N HIS A 136 -6.12 -13.87 -9.71
CA HIS A 136 -6.93 -15.00 -9.27
C HIS A 136 -7.48 -14.79 -7.85
N HIS A 137 -6.65 -14.26 -6.94
CA HIS A 137 -7.10 -13.91 -5.59
C HIS A 137 -8.18 -12.83 -5.62
N GLU A 138 -8.03 -11.78 -6.42
CA GLU A 138 -9.07 -10.75 -6.63
C GLU A 138 -10.39 -11.38 -7.08
N ALA A 139 -10.36 -12.23 -8.12
CA ALA A 139 -11.56 -12.88 -8.64
C ALA A 139 -12.23 -13.79 -7.59
N THR A 140 -11.44 -14.53 -6.81
CA THR A 140 -11.93 -15.43 -5.75
C THR A 140 -12.59 -14.66 -4.62
N GLU A 141 -12.00 -13.55 -4.19
CA GLU A 141 -12.56 -12.72 -3.11
C GLU A 141 -13.86 -12.02 -3.55
N VAL A 142 -13.92 -11.53 -4.79
CA VAL A 142 -15.16 -10.98 -5.36
C VAL A 142 -16.26 -12.05 -5.43
N ALA A 143 -15.92 -13.24 -5.92
CA ALA A 143 -16.85 -14.37 -5.97
C ALA A 143 -17.35 -14.76 -4.56
N ARG A 144 -16.48 -14.70 -3.54
CA ARG A 144 -16.85 -14.98 -2.16
C ARG A 144 -17.84 -13.96 -1.60
N ILE A 145 -17.70 -12.67 -1.93
CA ILE A 145 -18.66 -11.64 -1.54
C ILE A 145 -20.02 -11.91 -2.19
N HIS A 146 -20.05 -12.26 -3.48
CA HIS A 146 -21.29 -12.65 -4.16
C HIS A 146 -21.95 -13.88 -3.53
N ALA A 147 -21.17 -14.94 -3.26
CA ALA A 147 -21.67 -16.12 -2.58
C ALA A 147 -22.26 -15.81 -1.20
N MET A 148 -21.64 -14.88 -0.45
CA MET A 148 -22.16 -14.42 0.83
C MET A 148 -23.51 -13.69 0.68
N LEU A 149 -23.63 -12.79 -0.30
CA LEU A 149 -24.88 -12.09 -0.58
C LEU A 149 -25.99 -13.06 -0.99
N GLU A 150 -25.67 -14.04 -1.85
CA GLU A 150 -26.60 -15.10 -2.25
C GLU A 150 -27.09 -15.95 -1.08
N VAL A 151 -26.27 -16.16 -0.05
CA VAL A 151 -26.71 -16.86 1.17
C VAL A 151 -27.78 -16.03 1.88
N PHE A 152 -27.56 -14.72 2.06
CA PHE A 152 -28.49 -13.87 2.80
C PHE A 152 -29.80 -13.59 2.05
N SER A 153 -29.77 -13.53 0.72
CA SER A 153 -30.98 -13.35 -0.11
C SER A 153 -31.67 -14.65 -0.51
N SER A 154 -31.28 -15.78 0.09
CA SER A 154 -31.81 -17.09 -0.24
C SER A 154 -33.22 -17.32 0.30
N ASP A 155 -34.02 -18.06 -0.47
CA ASP A 155 -35.26 -18.71 -0.04
C ASP A 155 -35.03 -20.08 0.63
N GLN A 156 -33.77 -20.51 0.80
CA GLN A 156 -33.39 -21.77 1.46
C GLN A 156 -32.87 -21.54 2.87
N CYS A 157 -32.90 -22.58 3.71
CA CYS A 157 -32.41 -22.51 5.07
C CYS A 157 -30.94 -22.03 5.14
N LEU A 158 -30.72 -20.89 5.80
CA LEU A 158 -29.40 -20.26 5.92
C LEU A 158 -28.38 -21.18 6.61
N THR A 159 -28.79 -21.80 7.73
CA THR A 159 -27.92 -22.70 8.50
C THR A 159 -27.51 -23.93 7.69
N HIS A 160 -28.42 -24.51 6.90
CA HIS A 160 -28.10 -25.63 6.01
C HIS A 160 -27.06 -25.23 4.95
N ARG A 161 -27.24 -24.07 4.32
CA ARG A 161 -26.29 -23.55 3.31
C ARG A 161 -24.91 -23.26 3.92
N LEU A 162 -24.86 -22.65 5.10
CA LEU A 162 -23.62 -22.38 5.82
C LEU A 162 -22.90 -23.68 6.20
N ALA A 163 -23.63 -24.65 6.76
CA ALA A 163 -23.07 -25.96 7.08
C ALA A 163 -22.41 -26.61 5.85
N ARG A 164 -23.13 -26.65 4.73
CA ARG A 164 -22.59 -27.18 3.46
C ARG A 164 -21.36 -26.42 2.96
N TYR A 165 -21.33 -25.09 3.10
CA TYR A 165 -20.19 -24.26 2.74
C TYR A 165 -18.94 -24.62 3.57
N PHE A 166 -19.11 -24.89 4.87
CA PHE A 166 -18.03 -25.32 5.77
C PHE A 166 -17.75 -26.84 5.71
N GLY A 167 -18.35 -27.57 4.76
CA GLY A 167 -18.11 -29.00 4.55
C GLY A 167 -18.95 -29.94 5.43
N ASP A 168 -19.94 -29.42 6.16
CA ASP A 168 -20.92 -30.25 6.87
C ASP A 168 -22.12 -30.54 5.98
N HIS A 169 -22.13 -31.75 5.43
CA HIS A 169 -23.21 -32.25 4.58
C HIS A 169 -24.32 -32.97 5.36
N ASN A 170 -24.20 -33.12 6.68
CA ASN A 170 -25.16 -33.83 7.52
C ASN A 170 -26.19 -32.89 8.18
N ALA A 171 -26.01 -31.58 8.04
CA ALA A 171 -26.94 -30.60 8.57
C ALA A 171 -28.36 -30.75 7.99
N PRO A 172 -29.42 -30.61 8.81
CA PRO A 172 -30.79 -30.76 8.35
C PRO A 172 -31.12 -29.73 7.27
N GLY A 173 -31.96 -30.09 6.30
CA GLY A 173 -32.40 -29.18 5.23
C GLY A 173 -33.18 -27.96 5.74
N LEU A 174 -33.79 -28.05 6.92
CA LEU A 174 -34.47 -26.97 7.62
C LEU A 174 -34.00 -26.96 9.07
N CYS A 175 -33.40 -25.86 9.54
CA CYS A 175 -32.94 -25.74 10.92
C CYS A 175 -34.03 -25.33 11.92
N GLY A 176 -35.15 -24.79 11.43
CA GLY A 176 -36.29 -24.36 12.27
C GLY A 176 -36.08 -23.05 13.04
N HIS A 177 -34.91 -22.41 12.94
CA HIS A 177 -34.58 -21.22 13.74
C HIS A 177 -33.95 -20.05 12.95
N CYS A 178 -33.71 -20.20 11.64
CA CYS A 178 -33.25 -19.09 10.80
C CYS A 178 -34.44 -18.30 10.23
N SER A 179 -34.19 -17.08 9.79
CA SER A 179 -35.23 -16.18 9.25
C SER A 179 -36.05 -16.83 8.14
N VAL A 180 -35.39 -17.53 7.21
CA VAL A 180 -36.05 -18.26 6.12
C VAL A 180 -36.96 -19.38 6.65
N CYS A 181 -36.51 -20.15 7.64
CA CYS A 181 -37.35 -21.18 8.28
C CYS A 181 -38.56 -20.59 9.01
N HIS A 182 -38.50 -19.31 9.39
CA HIS A 182 -39.62 -18.55 9.96
C HIS A 182 -40.44 -17.80 8.90
N GLY A 183 -40.15 -18.00 7.61
CA GLY A 183 -40.85 -17.33 6.49
C GLY A 183 -40.43 -15.88 6.25
N GLN A 184 -39.32 -15.43 6.85
CA GLN A 184 -38.77 -14.08 6.73
C GLN A 184 -37.53 -14.08 5.81
N VAL A 185 -37.77 -14.10 4.50
CA VAL A 185 -36.71 -14.01 3.50
C VAL A 185 -36.26 -12.55 3.36
N ALA A 186 -34.94 -12.32 3.39
CA ALA A 186 -34.38 -10.99 3.17
C ALA A 186 -34.24 -10.72 1.67
N HIS A 187 -34.63 -9.52 1.24
CA HIS A 187 -34.46 -9.07 -0.13
C HIS A 187 -33.48 -7.90 -0.15
N LEU A 188 -32.44 -8.01 -0.96
CA LEU A 188 -31.51 -6.91 -1.21
C LEU A 188 -32.23 -5.84 -2.03
N PRO A 189 -32.08 -4.55 -1.70
CA PRO A 189 -32.65 -3.47 -2.50
C PRO A 189 -32.01 -3.47 -3.89
N GLU A 190 -32.81 -3.17 -4.91
CA GLU A 190 -32.29 -2.96 -6.25
C GLU A 190 -31.42 -1.69 -6.27
N PRO A 191 -30.27 -1.72 -6.98
CA PRO A 191 -29.48 -0.52 -7.18
C PRO A 191 -30.28 0.52 -7.98
N PRO A 192 -29.99 1.82 -7.81
CA PRO A 192 -30.64 2.86 -8.59
C PRO A 192 -30.41 2.64 -10.08
N GLU A 193 -31.39 3.01 -10.91
CA GLU A 193 -31.21 3.02 -12.36
C GLU A 193 -30.13 4.04 -12.74
N LEU A 194 -29.10 3.57 -13.43
CA LEU A 194 -27.99 4.39 -13.91
C LEU A 194 -28.06 4.49 -15.43
N GLU A 195 -27.65 5.64 -15.98
CA GLU A 195 -27.54 5.81 -17.43
C GLU A 195 -26.56 4.78 -18.02
N PRO A 196 -26.89 4.14 -19.16
CA PRO A 196 -26.00 3.14 -19.77
C PRO A 196 -24.60 3.68 -20.07
N LEU A 197 -23.55 2.93 -19.72
CA LEU A 197 -22.18 3.33 -20.02
C LEU A 197 -21.92 3.69 -21.50
N PRO A 198 -22.51 3.00 -22.50
CA PRO A 198 -22.35 3.38 -23.91
C PRO A 198 -22.87 4.77 -24.28
N SER A 199 -23.74 5.40 -23.48
CA SER A 199 -24.18 6.78 -23.72
C SER A 199 -23.22 7.83 -23.14
N ARG A 200 -22.19 7.42 -22.40
CA ARG A 200 -21.15 8.31 -21.85
C ARG A 200 -20.08 8.59 -22.92
N ASP A 201 -19.59 9.82 -22.94
CA ASP A 201 -18.48 10.21 -23.82
C ASP A 201 -17.13 9.87 -23.15
N PHE A 202 -16.49 8.81 -23.65
CA PHE A 202 -15.21 8.34 -23.14
C PHE A 202 -14.11 9.41 -23.24
N GLN A 203 -14.04 10.15 -24.34
CA GLN A 203 -12.99 11.13 -24.57
C GLN A 203 -13.17 12.34 -23.66
N GLN A 204 -14.42 12.76 -23.44
CA GLN A 204 -14.74 13.82 -22.49
C GLN A 204 -14.38 13.45 -21.04
N LEU A 205 -14.55 12.18 -20.67
CA LEU A 205 -14.28 11.69 -19.32
C LEU A 205 -12.81 11.35 -19.07
N CYS A 206 -12.09 10.83 -20.06
CA CYS A 206 -10.74 10.29 -19.87
C CYS A 206 -9.63 11.11 -20.53
N GLY A 207 -9.94 11.93 -21.54
CA GLY A 207 -8.92 12.55 -22.41
C GLY A 207 -7.89 13.40 -21.66
N GLU A 208 -8.33 14.25 -20.73
CA GLU A 208 -7.42 15.07 -19.91
C GLU A 208 -6.49 14.19 -19.05
N PHE A 209 -7.02 13.13 -18.45
CA PHE A 209 -6.24 12.23 -17.61
C PHE A 209 -5.27 11.38 -18.43
N ILE A 210 -5.68 10.88 -19.60
CA ILE A 210 -4.82 10.14 -20.53
C ILE A 210 -3.61 10.99 -20.91
N HIS A 211 -3.84 12.26 -21.27
CA HIS A 211 -2.75 13.18 -21.63
C HIS A 211 -1.80 13.41 -20.45
N LYS A 212 -2.33 13.74 -19.26
CA LYS A 212 -1.50 13.91 -18.04
C LYS A 212 -0.69 12.66 -17.69
N HIS A 213 -1.28 11.48 -17.84
CA HIS A 213 -0.60 10.22 -17.58
C HIS A 213 0.52 9.97 -18.58
N GLN A 214 0.28 10.21 -19.87
CA GLN A 214 1.27 10.05 -20.93
C GLN A 214 2.43 11.04 -20.78
N ASP A 215 2.16 12.30 -20.45
CA ASP A 215 3.20 13.30 -20.20
C ASP A 215 4.09 12.94 -19.01
N TYR A 216 3.53 12.31 -17.97
CA TYR A 216 4.26 11.96 -16.76
C TYR A 216 5.00 10.62 -16.86
N THR A 217 4.43 9.62 -17.55
CA THR A 217 4.96 8.24 -17.59
C THR A 217 5.58 7.86 -18.94
N GLY A 218 5.36 8.65 -19.99
CA GLY A 218 5.73 8.33 -21.37
C GLY A 218 4.81 7.31 -22.06
N GLN A 219 3.77 6.82 -21.39
CA GLN A 219 2.86 5.79 -21.90
C GLN A 219 1.39 6.11 -21.57
N PRO A 220 0.43 5.67 -22.40
CA PRO A 220 -0.99 5.79 -22.06
C PRO A 220 -1.34 4.95 -20.81
N PRO A 221 -2.36 5.34 -20.04
CA PRO A 221 -2.81 4.55 -18.89
C PRO A 221 -3.43 3.23 -19.34
N SER A 222 -3.28 2.17 -18.52
CA SER A 222 -3.99 0.90 -18.75
C SER A 222 -5.49 1.01 -18.50
N ALA A 223 -6.26 0.03 -18.96
CA ALA A 223 -7.70 -0.07 -18.68
C ALA A 223 -7.99 -0.04 -17.17
N GLU A 224 -7.22 -0.74 -16.35
CA GLU A 224 -7.37 -0.77 -14.89
C GLU A 224 -7.09 0.61 -14.26
N CYS A 225 -6.11 1.35 -14.81
CA CYS A 225 -5.79 2.70 -14.36
C CYS A 225 -6.96 3.65 -14.61
N LEU A 226 -7.52 3.64 -15.83
CA LEU A 226 -8.68 4.44 -16.20
C LEU A 226 -9.94 4.04 -15.43
N THR A 227 -10.18 2.74 -15.25
CA THR A 227 -11.32 2.25 -14.47
C THR A 227 -11.24 2.74 -13.01
N ARG A 228 -10.05 2.66 -12.39
CA ARG A 228 -9.84 3.20 -11.04
C ARG A 228 -10.04 4.71 -10.97
N PHE A 229 -9.63 5.44 -12.00
CA PHE A 229 -9.86 6.87 -12.11
C PHE A 229 -11.35 7.22 -12.14
N LEU A 230 -12.11 6.56 -13.03
CA LEU A 230 -13.55 6.78 -13.21
C LEU A 230 -14.38 6.35 -11.99
N CYS A 231 -14.00 5.26 -11.31
CA CYS A 231 -14.66 4.76 -10.10
C CYS A 231 -14.12 5.41 -8.80
N GLY A 232 -13.25 6.41 -8.87
CA GLY A 232 -12.76 7.13 -7.68
C GLY A 232 -11.77 6.33 -6.79
N ILE A 233 -11.26 5.20 -7.27
CA ILE A 233 -10.33 4.34 -6.52
C ILE A 233 -8.91 4.93 -6.59
N SER A 234 -8.55 5.70 -5.56
CA SER A 234 -7.28 6.43 -5.51
C SER A 234 -6.03 5.51 -5.49
N VAL A 235 -5.07 5.71 -6.38
CA VAL A 235 -3.74 5.04 -6.32
C VAL A 235 -2.62 6.06 -6.08
N PRO A 236 -1.42 5.67 -5.61
CA PRO A 236 -0.34 6.62 -5.31
C PRO A 236 -0.02 7.58 -6.46
N LEU A 237 -0.05 7.09 -7.70
CA LEU A 237 0.18 7.88 -8.90
C LEU A 237 -0.82 9.05 -9.04
N PHE A 238 -2.07 8.89 -8.60
CA PHE A 238 -3.11 9.90 -8.76
C PHE A 238 -2.82 11.19 -7.99
N THR A 239 -2.12 11.12 -6.86
CA THR A 239 -1.69 12.30 -6.12
C THR A 239 -0.69 13.12 -6.94
N ARG A 240 0.25 12.46 -7.63
CA ARG A 240 1.26 13.12 -8.46
C ARG A 240 0.64 13.75 -9.71
N LEU A 241 -0.32 13.05 -10.32
CA LEU A 241 -1.05 13.53 -11.49
C LEU A 241 -2.16 14.54 -11.17
N LYS A 242 -2.40 14.83 -9.88
CA LYS A 242 -3.56 15.61 -9.41
C LYS A 242 -4.88 15.11 -9.99
N ALA A 243 -5.02 13.79 -10.12
CA ALA A 243 -6.13 13.17 -10.84
C ALA A 243 -7.51 13.51 -10.24
N ARG A 244 -7.59 13.73 -8.92
CA ARG A 244 -8.83 14.13 -8.24
C ARG A 244 -9.39 15.48 -8.71
N ALA A 245 -8.54 16.33 -9.27
CA ALA A 245 -8.93 17.62 -9.84
C ALA A 245 -9.21 17.54 -11.35
N THR A 246 -8.98 16.39 -11.97
CA THR A 246 -9.22 16.18 -13.39
C THR A 246 -10.68 15.78 -13.63
N ARG A 247 -11.25 16.35 -14.68
CA ARG A 247 -12.59 16.01 -15.14
C ARG A 247 -12.67 14.51 -15.41
N GLY A 248 -13.68 13.84 -14.84
CA GLY A 248 -13.89 12.39 -14.97
C GLY A 248 -13.55 11.57 -13.72
N PHE A 249 -12.80 12.13 -12.76
CA PHE A 249 -12.49 11.40 -11.53
C PHE A 249 -13.77 11.11 -10.73
N ALA A 250 -13.95 9.85 -10.35
CA ALA A 250 -15.11 9.37 -9.57
C ALA A 250 -16.49 9.58 -10.22
N VAL A 251 -16.58 9.96 -11.50
CA VAL A 251 -17.87 10.18 -12.19
C VAL A 251 -18.71 8.90 -12.30
N LEU A 252 -18.07 7.73 -12.25
CA LEU A 252 -18.72 6.42 -12.34
C LEU A 252 -18.57 5.61 -11.03
N GLU A 253 -18.51 6.28 -9.87
CA GLU A 253 -18.34 5.61 -8.57
C GLU A 253 -19.54 4.73 -8.17
N ASP A 254 -20.74 5.08 -8.63
CA ASP A 254 -21.97 4.30 -8.38
C ASP A 254 -22.12 3.09 -9.31
N TYR A 255 -21.28 2.97 -10.34
CA TYR A 255 -21.37 1.88 -11.31
C TYR A 255 -20.60 0.64 -10.84
N PRO A 256 -21.07 -0.58 -11.15
CA PRO A 256 -20.31 -1.79 -10.87
C PRO A 256 -18.94 -1.76 -11.58
N TYR A 257 -17.86 -1.92 -10.80
CA TYR A 257 -16.48 -1.82 -11.29
C TYR A 257 -16.22 -2.68 -12.53
N ALA A 258 -16.74 -3.91 -12.57
CA ALA A 258 -16.58 -4.83 -13.69
C ALA A 258 -17.21 -4.29 -14.99
N GLN A 259 -18.34 -3.59 -14.91
CA GLN A 259 -19.01 -2.99 -16.07
C GLN A 259 -18.21 -1.80 -16.60
N VAL A 260 -17.74 -0.93 -15.71
CA VAL A 260 -16.86 0.20 -16.09
C VAL A 260 -15.57 -0.33 -16.73
N ARG A 261 -14.97 -1.37 -16.15
CA ARG A 261 -13.75 -2.00 -16.71
C ARG A 261 -13.97 -2.53 -18.12
N ALA A 262 -15.04 -3.30 -18.33
CA ALA A 262 -15.36 -3.84 -19.65
C ALA A 262 -15.63 -2.74 -20.68
N TRP A 263 -16.35 -1.68 -20.28
CA TRP A 263 -16.60 -0.52 -21.12
C TRP A 263 -15.29 0.21 -21.50
N VAL A 264 -14.43 0.50 -20.53
CA VAL A 264 -13.11 1.12 -20.77
C VAL A 264 -12.23 0.24 -21.67
N GLN A 265 -12.21 -1.08 -21.45
CA GLN A 265 -11.46 -2.02 -22.29
C GLN A 265 -11.93 -2.01 -23.74
N GLY A 266 -13.22 -1.83 -24.00
CA GLY A 266 -13.75 -1.71 -25.36
C GLY A 266 -13.45 -0.38 -26.06
N MET A 267 -12.92 0.61 -25.33
CA MET A 267 -12.60 1.96 -25.84
C MET A 267 -11.09 2.18 -26.08
N LEU A 268 -10.24 1.27 -25.58
CA LEU A 268 -8.79 1.29 -25.77
C LEU A 268 -8.39 0.42 -26.97
#